data_AF-A0AAU7TUF0-F1
#
_entry.id   AF-A0AAU7TUF0-F1
#
_cell.length_a   1.000
_cell.length_b   1.000
_cell.length_c   1.000
_cell.angle_alpha   90.00
_cell.angle_beta   90.00
_cell.angle_gamma   90.00
#
_symmetry.space_group_name_H-M   'P 1'
#
loop_
_entity.id
_entity.type
_entity.pdbx_description
1 polymer ?
#
loop_
_entity_poly.entity_id
_entity_poly.type
_entity_poly.pdbx_seq_one_letter_code
_entity_poly.pdbx_strand_id
1 'polypeptide(L)'
;MEKEIQCDDLELEELLCVRVFSNTFHVIGLDRYYKAITEWAERKVLTGEESDTLLILASLNLEPIPDRNEVEQYLKIYQREMNIQNPHPHYSALVWLRMQIGYLIASKSGEDVEGKLALFTHYFLDFPPRAFARSANILSNFYWELFDEVIPIFYSKASEMSENELILHVKERLTPLYRKLDNSDWMGILAREIFV
;
A
#
# COMPACT_ATOMS: atom_id res chain seq x y z
N MET A 1 4.22 16.02 1.27
CA MET A 1 2.90 15.45 1.60
C MET A 1 3.11 13.97 1.82
N GLU A 2 3.48 13.57 3.04
CA GLU A 2 3.61 12.17 3.43
C GLU A 2 2.18 11.61 3.51
N LYS A 3 1.77 10.81 2.53
CA LYS A 3 0.43 10.23 2.50
C LYS A 3 0.46 8.91 3.28
N GLU A 4 -0.34 8.86 4.33
CA GLU A 4 -0.33 7.84 5.37
C GLU A 4 -0.80 6.46 4.85
N ILE A 5 0.12 5.50 4.74
CA ILE A 5 -0.20 4.07 4.59
C ILE A 5 -0.50 3.49 5.98
N GLN A 6 -1.73 3.06 6.26
CA GLN A 6 -2.05 2.28 7.47
C GLN A 6 -1.32 0.94 7.45
N CYS A 7 -0.18 0.84 8.15
CA CYS A 7 0.64 -0.37 8.20
C CYS A 7 0.22 -1.34 9.32
N ASP A 8 -0.77 -0.94 10.09
CA ASP A 8 -1.39 -1.69 11.16
C ASP A 8 -1.85 -3.04 10.56
N ASP A 9 -1.40 -4.13 11.16
CA ASP A 9 -1.70 -5.52 10.75
C ASP A 9 -1.05 -6.08 9.48
N LEU A 10 -0.11 -5.37 8.84
CA LEU A 10 0.61 -5.93 7.69
C LEU A 10 1.49 -7.13 8.09
N GLU A 11 1.55 -8.11 7.19
CA GLU A 11 2.49 -9.22 7.27
C GLU A 11 3.89 -8.81 6.76
N LEU A 12 4.92 -9.58 7.13
CA LEU A 12 6.30 -9.24 6.79
C LEU A 12 6.53 -9.07 5.29
N GLU A 13 5.96 -9.95 4.46
CA GLU A 13 6.08 -9.85 3.00
C GLU A 13 5.56 -8.50 2.48
N GLU A 14 4.44 -8.03 3.03
CA GLU A 14 3.82 -6.76 2.64
C GLU A 14 4.66 -5.58 3.12
N LEU A 15 5.18 -5.62 4.35
CA LEU A 15 6.11 -4.62 4.87
C LEU A 15 7.38 -4.53 3.99
N LEU A 16 7.95 -5.67 3.59
CA LEU A 16 9.09 -5.71 2.68
C LEU A 16 8.74 -5.16 1.30
N CYS A 17 7.54 -5.46 0.76
CA CYS A 17 7.06 -4.88 -0.48
C CYS A 17 6.97 -3.35 -0.39
N VAL A 18 6.35 -2.83 0.67
CA VAL A 18 6.23 -1.39 0.91
C VAL A 18 7.61 -0.74 1.01
N ARG A 19 8.57 -1.35 1.70
CA ARG A 19 9.96 -0.85 1.75
C ARG A 19 10.59 -0.77 0.37
N VAL A 20 10.51 -1.86 -0.42
CA VAL A 20 11.10 -1.93 -1.76
C VAL A 20 10.50 -0.84 -2.67
N PHE A 21 9.19 -0.65 -2.63
CA PHE A 21 8.53 0.38 -3.44
C PHE A 21 8.86 1.81 -2.95
N SER A 22 8.99 1.99 -1.63
CA SER A 22 9.35 3.27 -1.01
C SER A 22 10.76 3.75 -1.35
N ASN A 23 11.67 2.85 -1.73
CA ASN A 23 12.98 3.25 -2.24
C ASN A 23 12.89 4.05 -3.55
N THR A 24 11.79 3.93 -4.30
CA THR A 24 11.57 4.66 -5.56
C THR A 24 10.65 5.88 -5.37
N PHE A 25 9.57 5.72 -4.61
CA PHE A 25 8.50 6.73 -4.53
C PHE A 25 8.29 7.33 -3.14
N HIS A 26 9.08 6.93 -2.13
CA HIS A 26 8.97 7.42 -0.76
C HIS A 26 7.54 7.36 -0.19
N VAL A 27 6.82 6.27 -0.46
CA VAL A 27 5.39 6.13 -0.10
C VAL A 27 5.15 5.90 1.39
N ILE A 28 6.19 5.52 2.14
CA ILE A 28 6.16 5.45 3.60
C ILE A 28 7.33 6.24 4.19
N GLY A 29 7.07 6.93 5.30
CA GLY A 29 8.13 7.50 6.13
C GLY A 29 8.95 6.39 6.80
N LEU A 30 10.27 6.59 6.90
CA LEU A 30 11.17 5.59 7.47
C LEU A 30 10.80 5.21 8.90
N ASP A 31 10.48 6.17 9.76
CA ASP A 31 10.10 5.90 11.17
C ASP A 31 8.87 5.01 11.27
N ARG A 32 7.88 5.26 10.41
CA ARG A 32 6.66 4.46 10.37
C ARG A 32 6.93 3.03 9.89
N TYR A 33 7.81 2.87 8.90
CA TYR A 33 8.21 1.54 8.44
C TYR A 33 8.86 0.73 9.57
N TYR A 34 9.82 1.32 10.28
CA TYR A 34 10.50 0.63 11.37
C TYR A 34 9.56 0.32 12.53
N LYS A 35 8.64 1.24 12.86
CA LYS A 35 7.60 0.97 13.86
C LYS A 35 6.70 -0.20 13.45
N ALA A 36 6.28 -0.25 12.19
CA ALA A 36 5.45 -1.35 11.70
C ALA A 36 6.17 -2.70 11.73
N ILE A 37 7.49 -2.74 11.50
CA ILE A 37 8.31 -3.96 11.65
C ILE A 37 8.36 -4.43 13.11
N THR A 38 8.56 -3.52 14.06
CA THR A 38 8.62 -3.89 15.49
C THR A 38 7.26 -4.33 16.02
N GLU A 39 6.17 -3.70 15.59
CA GLU A 39 4.79 -4.11 15.90
C GLU A 39 4.45 -5.48 15.29
N TRP A 40 4.86 -5.72 14.04
CA TRP A 40 4.71 -7.03 13.42
C TRP A 40 5.46 -8.12 14.21
N ALA A 41 6.70 -7.85 14.63
CA ALA A 41 7.50 -8.79 15.40
C ALA A 41 6.83 -9.13 16.74
N GLU A 42 6.31 -8.12 17.45
CA GLU A 42 5.55 -8.32 18.69
C GLU A 42 4.33 -9.22 18.46
N ARG A 43 3.55 -8.99 17.41
CA ARG A 43 2.40 -9.85 17.07
C ARG A 43 2.83 -11.30 16.86
N LYS A 44 3.93 -11.55 16.14
CA LYS A 44 4.40 -12.92 15.87
C LYS A 44 4.88 -13.65 17.13
N VAL A 45 5.61 -12.95 18.00
CA VAL A 45 5.99 -13.46 19.33
C VAL A 45 4.74 -13.83 20.15
N LEU A 46 3.73 -12.96 20.18
CA LEU A 46 2.48 -13.21 20.91
C LEU A 46 1.69 -14.40 20.35
N THR A 47 1.81 -14.69 19.05
CA THR A 47 1.22 -15.90 18.44
C THR A 47 2.03 -17.18 18.68
N GLY A 48 3.17 -17.09 19.38
CA GLY A 48 3.99 -18.24 19.77
C GLY A 48 5.12 -18.58 18.81
N GLU A 49 5.56 -17.64 17.96
CA GLU A 49 6.74 -17.86 17.12
C GLU A 49 8.03 -17.76 17.95
N GLU A 50 8.77 -18.88 18.04
CA GLU A 50 10.01 -18.96 18.81
C GLU A 50 11.22 -18.60 17.93
N SER A 51 11.68 -17.35 18.02
CA SER A 51 12.93 -16.88 17.40
C SER A 51 13.56 -15.79 18.27
N ASP A 52 14.83 -15.99 18.67
CA ASP A 52 15.58 -15.01 19.47
C ASP A 52 15.69 -13.67 18.74
N THR A 53 15.95 -13.70 17.43
CA THR A 53 16.01 -12.49 16.58
C THR A 53 14.68 -11.76 16.54
N LEU A 54 13.57 -12.51 16.48
CA LEU A 54 12.23 -11.93 16.49
C LEU A 54 11.86 -11.33 17.85
N LEU A 55 12.28 -11.97 18.96
CA LEU A 55 12.14 -11.41 20.30
C LEU A 55 12.90 -10.09 20.45
N ILE A 56 14.11 -10.00 19.89
CA ILE A 56 14.87 -8.74 19.88
C ILE A 56 14.11 -7.68 19.09
N LEU A 57 13.63 -7.98 17.88
CA LEU A 57 12.83 -7.03 17.08
C LEU A 57 11.57 -6.56 17.81
N ALA A 58 10.86 -7.47 18.48
CA ALA A 58 9.68 -7.13 19.28
C ALA A 58 10.04 -6.21 20.46
N SER A 59 11.19 -6.44 21.11
CA SER A 59 11.64 -5.62 22.24
C SER A 59 11.92 -4.16 21.87
N LEU A 60 12.30 -3.90 20.61
CA LEU A 60 12.50 -2.54 20.10
C LEU A 60 11.19 -1.75 20.01
N ASN A 61 10.03 -2.42 20.08
CA ASN A 61 8.73 -1.76 20.05
C ASN A 61 8.39 -0.97 21.33
N LEU A 62 9.18 -1.15 22.40
CA LEU A 62 9.02 -0.43 23.68
C LEU A 62 9.23 1.07 23.53
N GLU A 63 9.99 1.51 22.52
CA GLU A 63 10.20 2.92 22.22
C GLU A 63 9.12 3.46 21.25
N PRO A 64 8.69 4.73 21.42
CA PRO A 64 7.80 5.36 20.45
C PRO A 64 8.38 5.44 19.04
N ILE A 65 9.69 5.62 18.94
CA ILE A 65 10.45 5.63 17.68
C ILE A 65 11.61 4.66 17.85
N PRO A 66 11.56 3.46 17.24
CA PRO A 66 12.61 2.46 17.40
C PRO A 66 13.91 2.89 16.72
N ASP A 67 15.06 2.45 17.25
CA ASP A 67 16.36 2.67 16.60
C ASP A 67 16.40 2.00 15.22
N ARG A 68 16.52 2.83 14.19
CA ARG A 68 16.47 2.41 12.78
C ARG A 68 17.58 1.42 12.42
N ASN A 69 18.78 1.60 12.97
CA ASN A 69 19.93 0.76 12.66
C ASN A 69 19.75 -0.62 13.29
N GLU A 70 19.27 -0.68 14.53
CA GLU A 70 18.98 -1.93 15.22
C GLU A 70 17.86 -2.70 14.51
N VAL A 71 16.75 -2.04 14.18
CA VAL A 71 15.66 -2.69 13.43
C VAL A 71 16.16 -3.23 12.08
N GLU A 72 16.93 -2.44 11.33
CA GLU A 72 17.51 -2.93 10.07
C GLU A 72 18.45 -4.12 10.24
N GLN A 73 19.30 -4.08 11.27
CA GLN A 73 20.28 -5.13 11.54
C GLN A 73 19.57 -6.44 11.88
N TYR A 74 18.66 -6.42 12.84
CA TYR A 74 17.97 -7.64 13.28
C TYR A 74 16.97 -8.14 12.24
N LEU A 75 16.34 -7.25 11.45
CA LEU A 75 15.54 -7.67 10.30
C LEU A 75 16.37 -8.43 9.27
N LYS A 76 17.59 -7.96 8.95
CA LYS A 76 18.50 -8.66 8.02
C LYS A 76 18.96 -10.01 8.56
N ILE A 77 19.18 -10.14 9.87
CA ILE A 77 19.52 -11.41 10.51
C ILE A 77 18.34 -12.38 10.38
N TYR A 78 17.14 -11.94 10.76
CA TYR A 78 15.93 -12.76 10.68
C TYR A 78 15.64 -13.21 9.24
N GLN A 79 15.79 -12.31 8.26
CA GLN A 79 15.65 -12.66 6.84
C GLN A 79 16.62 -13.76 6.42
N ARG A 80 17.86 -13.77 6.93
CA ARG A 80 18.84 -14.83 6.63
C ARG A 80 18.48 -16.15 7.31
N GLU A 81 18.08 -16.12 8.57
CA GLU A 81 17.69 -17.29 9.35
C GLU A 81 16.51 -18.03 8.71
N MET A 82 15.52 -17.27 8.26
CA MET A 82 14.30 -17.79 7.63
C MET A 82 14.39 -17.93 6.10
N ASN A 83 15.56 -17.66 5.51
CA ASN A 83 15.78 -17.65 4.06
C ASN A 83 14.76 -16.78 3.27
N ILE A 84 14.38 -15.64 3.85
CA ILE A 84 13.48 -14.65 3.27
C ILE A 84 14.29 -13.69 2.40
N GLN A 85 13.88 -13.54 1.15
CA GLN A 85 14.46 -12.58 0.21
C GLN A 85 13.56 -11.35 0.09
N ASN A 86 14.13 -10.22 -0.32
CA ASN A 86 13.33 -9.05 -0.66
C ASN A 86 12.46 -9.34 -1.89
N PRO A 87 11.17 -8.95 -1.89
CA PRO A 87 10.29 -9.13 -3.04
C PRO A 87 10.77 -8.34 -4.27
N HIS A 88 10.42 -8.84 -5.46
CA HIS A 88 10.76 -8.18 -6.72
C HIS A 88 10.05 -6.82 -6.84
N PRO A 89 10.71 -5.74 -7.31
CA PRO A 89 10.13 -4.40 -7.35
C PRO A 89 8.76 -4.30 -8.05
N HIS A 90 8.55 -5.02 -9.14
CA HIS A 90 7.26 -5.05 -9.83
C HIS A 90 6.14 -5.68 -9.00
N TYR A 91 6.46 -6.75 -8.26
CA TYR A 91 5.50 -7.38 -7.37
C TYR A 91 5.18 -6.45 -6.20
N SER A 92 6.21 -5.84 -5.60
CA SER A 92 6.08 -4.84 -4.54
C SER A 92 5.18 -3.67 -4.93
N ALA A 93 5.28 -3.18 -6.17
CA ALA A 93 4.42 -2.12 -6.70
C ALA A 93 2.95 -2.55 -6.77
N LEU A 94 2.68 -3.77 -7.22
CA LEU A 94 1.32 -4.31 -7.27
C LEU A 94 0.75 -4.56 -5.86
N VAL A 95 1.56 -5.00 -4.90
CA VAL A 95 1.15 -5.15 -3.50
C VAL A 95 0.75 -3.80 -2.92
N TRP A 96 1.60 -2.77 -3.12
CA TRP A 96 1.28 -1.41 -2.67
C TRP A 96 -0.01 -0.90 -3.33
N LEU A 97 -0.18 -1.09 -4.65
CA LEU A 97 -1.39 -0.70 -5.37
C LEU A 97 -2.64 -1.40 -4.82
N ARG A 98 -2.57 -2.71 -4.54
CA ARG A 98 -3.65 -3.48 -3.91
C ARG A 98 -4.06 -2.84 -2.58
N MET A 99 -3.08 -2.47 -1.75
CA MET A 99 -3.35 -1.79 -0.47
C MET A 99 -4.06 -0.46 -0.68
N GLN A 100 -3.61 0.38 -1.62
CA GLN A 100 -4.26 1.66 -1.90
C GLN A 100 -5.72 1.49 -2.35
N ILE A 101 -5.98 0.49 -3.20
CA ILE A 101 -7.33 0.16 -3.63
C ILE A 101 -8.17 -0.36 -2.45
N GLY A 102 -7.58 -1.17 -1.57
CA GLY A 102 -8.20 -1.62 -0.33
C GLY A 102 -8.64 -0.45 0.55
N TYR A 103 -7.77 0.55 0.75
CA TYR A 103 -8.11 1.75 1.50
C TYR A 103 -9.23 2.57 0.84
N LEU A 104 -9.21 2.72 -0.48
CA LEU A 104 -10.30 3.38 -1.22
C LEU A 104 -11.65 2.67 -1.05
N ILE A 105 -11.65 1.33 -1.04
CA ILE A 105 -12.85 0.53 -0.80
C ILE A 105 -13.35 0.67 0.66
N ALA A 106 -12.43 0.90 1.60
CA ALA A 106 -12.72 1.06 3.02
C ALA A 106 -12.96 2.52 3.45
N SER A 107 -12.86 3.48 2.51
CA SER A 107 -13.05 4.91 2.78
C SER A 107 -14.44 5.18 3.36
N LYS A 108 -14.47 6.14 4.30
CA LYS A 108 -15.68 6.48 5.08
C LYS A 108 -16.27 7.85 4.71
N SER A 109 -15.60 8.61 3.85
CA SER A 109 -16.05 9.93 3.41
C SER A 109 -15.60 10.24 1.99
N GLY A 110 -16.29 11.19 1.35
CA GLY A 110 -15.91 11.69 0.01
C GLY A 110 -14.54 12.37 -0.01
N GLU A 111 -14.20 13.11 1.05
CA GLU A 111 -12.88 13.75 1.21
C GLU A 111 -11.74 12.73 1.23
N ASP A 112 -11.93 11.60 1.93
CA ASP A 112 -10.94 10.53 1.99
C ASP A 112 -10.74 9.86 0.62
N VAL A 113 -11.85 9.60 -0.09
CA VAL A 113 -11.83 9.07 -1.46
C VAL A 113 -11.07 10.03 -2.38
N GLU A 114 -11.42 11.32 -2.35
CA GLU A 114 -10.80 12.34 -3.20
C GLU A 114 -9.30 12.44 -2.95
N GLY A 115 -8.89 12.58 -1.69
CA GLY A 115 -7.48 12.71 -1.31
C GLY A 115 -6.63 11.49 -1.72
N LYS A 116 -7.20 10.28 -1.63
CA LYS A 116 -6.56 9.04 -2.07
C LYS A 116 -6.50 8.91 -3.59
N LEU A 117 -7.58 9.21 -4.31
CA LEU A 117 -7.60 9.15 -5.78
C LEU A 117 -6.68 10.23 -6.40
N ALA A 118 -6.61 11.43 -5.82
CA ALA A 118 -5.73 12.51 -6.27
C ALA A 118 -4.24 12.13 -6.26
N LEU A 119 -3.83 11.10 -5.50
CA LEU A 119 -2.46 10.59 -5.55
C LEU A 119 -2.08 10.03 -6.93
N PHE A 120 -3.06 9.48 -7.65
CA PHE A 120 -2.82 8.79 -8.93
C PHE A 120 -2.82 9.73 -10.14
N THR A 121 -3.22 11.00 -9.99
CA THR A 121 -3.28 11.95 -11.12
C THR A 121 -1.93 12.57 -11.48
N HIS A 122 -0.97 12.54 -10.56
CA HIS A 122 0.32 13.23 -10.72
C HIS A 122 1.52 12.28 -10.87
N TYR A 123 1.35 11.01 -10.47
CA TYR A 123 2.43 10.04 -10.34
C TYR A 123 2.00 8.69 -10.95
N PHE A 124 2.96 7.79 -11.20
CA PHE A 124 2.72 6.35 -11.48
C PHE A 124 2.29 5.92 -12.89
N LEU A 125 1.89 6.84 -13.77
CA LEU A 125 1.24 6.48 -15.06
C LEU A 125 2.06 5.56 -15.97
N ASP A 126 3.40 5.63 -15.89
CA ASP A 126 4.31 4.83 -16.72
C ASP A 126 5.17 3.84 -15.91
N PHE A 127 4.90 3.67 -14.62
CA PHE A 127 5.74 2.81 -13.79
C PHE A 127 5.48 1.31 -14.06
N PRO A 128 6.53 0.49 -14.30
CA PRO A 128 6.37 -0.93 -14.54
C PRO A 128 5.96 -1.68 -13.26
N PRO A 129 5.22 -2.79 -13.34
CA PRO A 129 4.81 -3.50 -14.55
C PRO A 129 3.64 -2.82 -15.26
N ARG A 130 3.34 -3.22 -16.51
CA ARG A 130 2.24 -2.64 -17.30
C ARG A 130 0.88 -2.73 -16.59
N ALA A 131 0.67 -3.79 -15.80
CA ALA A 131 -0.51 -3.95 -14.97
C ALA A 131 -0.66 -2.83 -13.91
N PHE A 132 0.45 -2.38 -13.31
CA PHE A 132 0.47 -1.28 -12.36
C PHE A 132 0.10 0.03 -13.05
N ALA A 133 0.82 0.39 -14.11
CA ALA A 133 0.55 1.58 -14.92
C ALA A 133 -0.91 1.67 -15.38
N ARG A 134 -1.48 0.57 -15.91
CA ARG A 134 -2.89 0.52 -16.33
C ARG A 134 -3.85 0.75 -15.17
N SER A 135 -3.58 0.16 -14.02
CA SER A 135 -4.43 0.29 -12.84
C SER A 135 -4.35 1.71 -12.26
N ALA A 136 -3.15 2.30 -12.21
CA ALA A 136 -2.95 3.69 -11.82
C ALA A 136 -3.71 4.64 -12.77
N ASN A 137 -3.68 4.39 -14.08
CA ASN A 137 -4.48 5.13 -15.06
C ASN A 137 -5.99 4.99 -14.80
N ILE A 138 -6.49 3.80 -14.46
CA ILE A 138 -7.90 3.61 -14.10
C ILE A 138 -8.26 4.48 -12.88
N LEU A 139 -7.42 4.49 -11.85
CA LEU A 139 -7.63 5.31 -10.65
C LEU A 139 -7.56 6.81 -10.94
N SER A 140 -6.59 7.23 -11.76
CA SER A 140 -6.48 8.62 -12.22
C SER A 140 -7.70 9.06 -13.01
N ASN A 141 -8.17 8.26 -13.97
CA ASN A 141 -9.38 8.59 -14.74
C ASN A 141 -10.62 8.62 -13.85
N PHE A 142 -10.67 7.76 -12.83
CA PHE A 142 -11.78 7.74 -11.89
C PHE A 142 -11.80 8.99 -10.99
N TYR A 143 -10.63 9.53 -10.62
CA TYR A 143 -10.54 10.83 -9.97
C TYR A 143 -11.20 11.91 -10.84
N TRP A 144 -10.78 12.03 -12.10
CA TRP A 144 -11.32 13.05 -13.01
C TRP A 144 -12.81 12.81 -13.30
N GLU A 145 -13.27 11.56 -13.40
CA GLU A 145 -14.70 11.30 -13.58
C GLU A 145 -15.56 11.84 -12.42
N LEU A 146 -15.06 11.74 -11.18
CA LEU A 146 -15.81 12.08 -9.98
C LEU A 146 -15.64 13.53 -9.55
N PHE A 147 -14.41 14.04 -9.61
CA PHE A 147 -13.97 15.28 -8.97
C PHE A 147 -13.42 16.32 -9.95
N ASP A 148 -13.53 16.10 -11.27
CA ASP A 148 -13.12 17.11 -12.24
C ASP A 148 -14.02 18.36 -12.15
N GLU A 149 -13.43 19.46 -11.67
CA GLU A 149 -14.05 20.79 -11.58
C GLU A 149 -13.50 21.74 -12.66
N VAL A 150 -13.08 21.22 -13.84
CA VAL A 150 -12.53 22.01 -14.96
C VAL A 150 -13.41 23.20 -15.39
N ILE A 151 -14.68 23.27 -14.97
CA ILE A 151 -15.53 24.44 -15.20
C ILE A 151 -16.17 24.89 -13.86
N PRO A 152 -15.87 26.11 -13.35
CA PRO A 152 -16.36 26.65 -12.06
C PRO A 152 -17.89 26.81 -11.92
N ILE A 153 -18.65 26.36 -12.92
CA ILE A 153 -20.10 26.54 -13.05
C ILE A 153 -20.81 25.18 -12.89
N PHE A 154 -20.09 24.06 -12.98
CA PHE A 154 -20.65 22.72 -12.81
C PHE A 154 -20.18 22.10 -11.50
N TYR A 155 -21.15 21.57 -10.77
CA TYR A 155 -20.93 20.67 -9.64
C TYR A 155 -20.22 19.40 -10.14
N SER A 156 -19.19 18.94 -9.43
CA SER A 156 -18.54 17.68 -9.75
C SER A 156 -19.54 16.52 -9.62
N LYS A 157 -19.35 15.43 -10.37
CA LYS A 157 -20.25 14.26 -10.29
C LYS A 157 -20.39 13.74 -8.85
N ALA A 158 -19.30 13.79 -8.08
CA ALA A 158 -19.31 13.42 -6.66
C ALA A 158 -20.23 14.32 -5.83
N SER A 159 -20.31 15.62 -6.12
CA SER A 159 -21.16 16.56 -5.38
C SER A 159 -22.67 16.42 -5.68
N GLU A 160 -23.03 15.71 -6.76
CA GLU A 160 -24.41 15.31 -7.05
C GLU A 160 -24.83 14.03 -6.31
N MET A 161 -23.88 13.30 -5.75
CA MET A 161 -24.11 12.05 -5.01
C MET A 161 -24.17 12.34 -3.51
N SER A 162 -25.03 11.63 -2.78
CA SER A 162 -24.88 11.57 -1.33
C SER A 162 -23.60 10.82 -0.95
N GLU A 163 -23.10 11.06 0.26
CA GLU A 163 -21.86 10.42 0.74
C GLU A 163 -21.92 8.88 0.67
N ASN A 164 -23.07 8.29 1.03
CA ASN A 164 -23.28 6.85 0.94
C ASN A 164 -23.27 6.34 -0.50
N GLU A 165 -23.86 7.10 -1.44
CA GLU A 165 -23.88 6.73 -2.86
C GLU A 165 -22.48 6.79 -3.46
N LEU A 166 -21.70 7.84 -3.13
CA LEU A 166 -20.31 7.97 -3.55
C LEU A 166 -19.45 6.81 -3.05
N ILE A 167 -19.52 6.50 -1.76
CA ILE A 167 -18.76 5.39 -1.16
C ILE A 167 -19.15 4.05 -1.79
N LEU A 168 -20.46 3.79 -1.94
CA LEU A 168 -20.94 2.57 -2.59
C LEU A 168 -20.44 2.46 -4.03
N HIS A 169 -20.50 3.56 -4.79
CA HIS A 169 -20.03 3.61 -6.17
C HIS A 169 -18.54 3.32 -6.29
N VAL A 170 -17.70 3.92 -5.44
CA VAL A 170 -16.25 3.65 -5.37
C VAL A 170 -16.00 2.18 -5.08
N LYS A 171 -16.68 1.64 -4.07
CA LYS A 171 -16.56 0.23 -3.69
C LYS A 171 -16.91 -0.71 -4.83
N GLU A 172 -18.06 -0.51 -5.49
CA GLU A 172 -18.50 -1.33 -6.61
C GLU A 172 -17.53 -1.26 -7.79
N ARG A 173 -17.03 -0.06 -8.10
CA ARG A 173 -16.10 0.18 -9.21
C ARG A 173 -14.74 -0.48 -8.99
N LEU A 174 -14.22 -0.42 -7.76
CA LEU A 174 -12.85 -0.85 -7.45
C LEU A 174 -12.75 -2.31 -6.98
N THR A 175 -13.82 -2.90 -6.46
CA THR A 175 -13.83 -4.29 -5.99
C THR A 175 -13.32 -5.31 -7.02
N PRO A 176 -13.70 -5.24 -8.32
CA PRO A 176 -13.19 -6.17 -9.32
C PRO A 176 -11.67 -6.09 -9.50
N LEU A 177 -11.12 -4.87 -9.48
CA LEU A 177 -9.68 -4.65 -9.61
C LEU A 177 -8.94 -5.16 -8.36
N TYR A 178 -9.48 -4.87 -7.17
CA TYR A 178 -8.96 -5.39 -5.91
C TYR A 178 -8.89 -6.92 -5.92
N ARG A 179 -10.00 -7.61 -6.26
CA ARG A 179 -10.04 -9.08 -6.32
C ARG A 179 -9.02 -9.67 -7.29
N LYS A 180 -8.73 -8.99 -8.39
CA LYS A 180 -7.70 -9.43 -9.34
C LYS A 180 -6.30 -9.35 -8.73
N LEU A 181 -6.01 -8.27 -8.01
CA LEU A 181 -4.72 -8.08 -7.33
C LEU A 181 -4.60 -8.88 -6.03
N ASP A 182 -5.70 -9.28 -5.42
CA ASP A 182 -5.70 -10.08 -4.19
C ASP A 182 -5.43 -11.57 -4.44
N ASN A 183 -5.55 -12.01 -5.70
CA ASN A 183 -5.25 -13.37 -6.09
C ASN A 183 -3.74 -13.54 -6.39
N SER A 184 -3.09 -14.44 -5.66
CA SER A 184 -1.64 -14.70 -5.75
C SER A 184 -1.17 -15.18 -7.13
N ASP A 185 -1.95 -16.04 -7.80
CA ASP A 185 -1.62 -16.53 -9.14
C ASP A 185 -1.61 -15.39 -10.15
N TRP A 186 -2.62 -14.51 -10.09
CA TRP A 186 -2.69 -13.32 -10.93
C TRP A 186 -1.55 -12.35 -10.62
N MET A 187 -1.22 -12.13 -9.34
CA MET A 187 -0.14 -11.23 -8.95
C MET A 187 1.21 -11.64 -9.55
N GLY A 188 1.55 -12.93 -9.53
CA GLY A 188 2.78 -13.45 -10.11
C GLY A 188 2.86 -13.23 -11.63
N ILE A 189 1.73 -13.36 -12.34
CA ILE A 189 1.64 -13.12 -13.79
C ILE A 189 1.76 -11.63 -14.10
N LEU A 190 0.97 -10.80 -13.41
CA LEU A 190 0.91 -9.35 -13.63
C LEU A 190 2.25 -8.67 -13.34
N ALA A 191 3.00 -9.15 -12.34
CA ALA A 191 4.33 -8.64 -12.01
C ALA A 191 5.37 -8.84 -13.14
N ARG A 192 5.11 -9.78 -14.06
CA ARG A 192 6.00 -10.11 -15.19
C ARG A 192 5.56 -9.43 -16.50
N GLU A 193 4.44 -8.72 -16.52
CA GLU A 193 3.99 -7.99 -17.71
C GLU A 193 4.87 -6.75 -17.97
N ILE A 194 5.79 -6.85 -18.93
CA ILE A 194 6.66 -5.76 -19.37
C ILE A 194 6.08 -5.10 -20.63
N PHE A 195 6.42 -3.83 -20.86
CA PHE A 195 6.15 -3.14 -22.11
C PHE A 195 6.86 -3.85 -23.28
N VAL A 196 6.09 -4.52 -24.14
CA VAL A 196 6.46 -4.79 -25.54
C VAL A 196 6.05 -3.58 -26.37
#